data_AF-A0A4Y7Q1N7-F1
#
_entry.id   AF-A0A4Y7Q1N7-F1
#
_cell.length_a   1.000
_cell.length_b   1.000
_cell.length_c   1.000
_cell.angle_alpha   90.00
_cell.angle_beta   90.00
_cell.angle_gamma   90.00
#
_symmetry.space_group_name_H-M   'P 1'
#
loop_
_entity.id
_entity.type
_entity.pdbx_description
1 polymer ?
#
loop_
_entity_poly.entity_id
_entity_poly.type
_entity_poly.pdbx_seq_one_letter_code
_entity_poly.pdbx_strand_id
1 'polypeptide(L)'
;MPGRPLTISLNANQSKKFVCLLPDDTTNCKAFILKEARNKFRIKGLSHVFVQGGAELHDEEAIRYDNSSFFVSKGEAYVGRTAAPSNTNQRGEIRIIADKSFIDDKAISQLKAVASLPGVHLACGMPDLHPGDRFPVGCVIVADGVYPALIGSDIGCGIGLYELSSLSRSAANPSKLAGLLRGLDEPWDGSASQWLSHYGLPSRPELETSLGSVGLGNHFAEICTVERIVDEGLAQKSRIKSSAMYLLVHTGSRGLGSSILANVTRAESNPYFSEQSSSFNSYLDEHDYAIKWAVSNRDLVARRIQHCLFAPGTTDSELDKLDKILDVTHNSVSRSVLLIGGEKKDVWIHRKGAAPADRGATPCPGSRGDFSWLLEPVGDGHENAHSLAHGAGRRHPRQVLHTIANKYTKSSLTTTTLGSEVVCTDSDLLVEEMPEAYKSIQCVVDDMTDKGICRGIAVLRPVVSYKVREGGQRNKK
;
A
#
# COMPACT_ATOMS: atom_id res chain seq x y z
N MET A 1 -20.82 -35.41 5.70
CA MET A 1 -21.18 -34.06 6.18
C MET A 1 -20.01 -33.14 5.88
N PRO A 2 -20.22 -31.89 5.44
CA PRO A 2 -19.12 -30.94 5.40
C PRO A 2 -18.59 -30.78 6.83
N GLY A 3 -17.28 -30.70 6.97
CA GLY A 3 -16.63 -30.57 8.26
C GLY A 3 -15.47 -29.62 8.12
N ARG A 4 -15.22 -28.81 9.14
CA ARG A 4 -14.18 -27.78 9.10
C ARG A 4 -12.80 -28.41 9.32
N PRO A 5 -11.80 -28.21 8.45
CA PRO A 5 -10.45 -28.74 8.68
C PRO A 5 -9.76 -28.01 9.84
N LEU A 6 -9.22 -28.79 10.79
CA LEU A 6 -8.43 -28.33 11.91
C LEU A 6 -7.03 -28.93 11.85
N THR A 7 -6.01 -28.13 12.07
CA THR A 7 -4.63 -28.55 12.31
C THR A 7 -4.39 -28.62 13.80
N ILE A 8 -3.94 -29.76 14.32
CA ILE A 8 -3.63 -29.95 15.74
C ILE A 8 -2.14 -30.26 15.87
N SER A 9 -1.43 -29.50 16.69
CA SER A 9 0.01 -29.63 16.93
C SER A 9 0.30 -29.93 18.41
N LEU A 10 1.39 -30.64 18.70
CA LEU A 10 1.89 -30.73 20.09
C LEU A 10 2.50 -29.39 20.50
N ASN A 11 2.12 -28.86 21.67
CA ASN A 11 2.63 -27.60 22.18
C ASN A 11 4.16 -27.67 22.35
N ALA A 12 4.66 -28.64 23.11
CA ALA A 12 6.10 -28.84 23.34
C ALA A 12 6.93 -29.15 22.08
N ASN A 13 6.31 -29.53 20.96
CA ASN A 13 7.02 -29.76 19.69
C ASN A 13 6.08 -29.53 18.50
N GLN A 14 6.00 -28.27 18.05
CA GLN A 14 5.04 -27.81 17.04
C GLN A 14 5.29 -28.36 15.62
N SER A 15 6.43 -29.05 15.39
CA SER A 15 6.66 -29.80 14.14
C SER A 15 5.77 -31.05 14.05
N LYS A 16 5.35 -31.61 15.20
CA LYS A 16 4.43 -32.76 15.26
C LYS A 16 2.99 -32.26 15.21
N LYS A 17 2.37 -32.42 14.05
CA LYS A 17 0.99 -31.98 13.79
C LYS A 17 0.24 -32.92 12.84
N PHE A 18 -1.08 -32.86 12.88
CA PHE A 18 -1.96 -33.55 11.94
C PHE A 18 -3.19 -32.71 11.65
N VAL A 19 -3.93 -33.06 10.59
CA VAL A 19 -5.20 -32.44 10.24
C VAL A 19 -6.36 -33.40 10.52
N CYS A 20 -7.46 -32.89 11.09
CA CYS A 20 -8.72 -33.61 11.25
C CYS A 20 -9.90 -32.73 10.81
N LEU A 21 -11.05 -33.34 10.54
CA LEU A 21 -12.28 -32.63 10.21
C LEU A 21 -13.14 -32.53 11.47
N LEU A 22 -13.51 -31.31 11.85
CA LEU A 22 -14.48 -31.04 12.91
C LEU A 22 -15.90 -31.17 12.34
N PRO A 23 -16.74 -32.07 12.88
CA PRO A 23 -18.15 -32.15 12.50
C PRO A 23 -18.91 -30.87 12.88
N ASP A 24 -19.82 -30.41 12.01
CA ASP A 24 -20.59 -29.18 12.20
C ASP A 24 -21.53 -29.21 13.43
N ASP A 25 -21.88 -30.40 13.92
CA ASP A 25 -22.73 -30.64 15.10
C ASP A 25 -21.94 -30.73 16.42
N THR A 26 -20.63 -30.44 16.42
CA THR A 26 -19.79 -30.55 17.62
C THR A 26 -20.11 -29.46 18.65
N THR A 27 -20.69 -29.86 19.78
CA THR A 27 -21.04 -28.96 20.89
C THR A 27 -19.90 -28.66 21.86
N ASN A 28 -18.88 -29.54 21.95
CA ASN A 28 -17.68 -29.33 22.76
C ASN A 28 -16.41 -29.57 21.93
N CYS A 29 -15.85 -28.48 21.40
CA CYS A 29 -14.68 -28.51 20.52
C CYS A 29 -13.40 -28.91 21.27
N LYS A 30 -13.23 -28.48 22.53
CA LYS A 30 -12.06 -28.83 23.35
C LYS A 30 -11.96 -30.33 23.57
N ALA A 31 -13.08 -30.96 23.97
CA ALA A 31 -13.16 -32.39 24.17
C ALA A 31 -12.88 -33.17 22.88
N PHE A 32 -13.40 -32.70 21.74
CA PHE A 32 -13.12 -33.29 20.43
C PHE A 32 -11.62 -33.23 20.09
N ILE A 33 -11.00 -32.04 20.18
CA ILE A 33 -9.58 -31.83 19.89
C ILE A 33 -8.70 -32.71 20.78
N LEU A 34 -8.98 -32.75 22.09
CA LEU A 34 -8.23 -33.58 23.03
C LEU A 34 -8.38 -35.08 22.73
N LYS A 35 -9.58 -35.53 22.35
CA LYS A 35 -9.82 -36.92 21.97
C LYS A 35 -8.99 -37.30 20.73
N GLU A 36 -9.09 -36.51 19.66
CA GLU A 36 -8.33 -36.75 18.43
C GLU A 36 -6.83 -36.68 18.66
N ALA A 37 -6.36 -35.71 19.45
CA ALA A 37 -4.96 -35.56 19.78
C ALA A 37 -4.39 -36.74 20.60
N ARG A 38 -5.12 -37.19 21.63
CA ARG A 38 -4.71 -38.34 22.45
C ARG A 38 -4.59 -39.60 21.59
N ASN A 39 -5.50 -39.79 20.64
CA ASN A 39 -5.51 -40.91 19.72
C ASN A 39 -4.34 -40.84 18.72
N LYS A 40 -4.16 -39.69 18.04
CA LYS A 40 -3.14 -39.53 17.00
C LYS A 40 -1.72 -39.44 17.52
N PHE A 41 -1.49 -38.72 18.62
CA PHE A 41 -0.17 -38.63 19.23
C PHE A 41 0.16 -39.79 20.18
N ARG A 42 -0.84 -40.61 20.54
CA ARG A 42 -0.72 -41.69 21.54
C ARG A 42 -0.26 -41.21 22.92
N ILE A 43 -0.78 -40.05 23.34
CA ILE A 43 -0.43 -39.41 24.62
C ILE A 43 -1.70 -39.22 25.45
N LYS A 44 -1.86 -39.98 26.53
CA LYS A 44 -3.07 -39.91 27.38
C LYS A 44 -3.17 -38.63 28.21
N GLY A 45 -2.04 -38.07 28.64
CA GLY A 45 -1.98 -36.93 29.56
C GLY A 45 -2.25 -35.56 28.95
N LEU A 46 -2.67 -35.45 27.68
CA LEU A 46 -3.03 -34.16 27.09
C LEU A 46 -4.32 -33.63 27.72
N SER A 47 -4.31 -32.44 28.30
CA SER A 47 -5.44 -31.84 29.03
C SER A 47 -5.72 -30.40 28.65
N HIS A 48 -4.76 -29.69 28.06
CA HIS A 48 -4.91 -28.29 27.68
C HIS A 48 -4.92 -28.14 26.15
N VAL A 49 -5.65 -27.13 25.68
CA VAL A 49 -5.74 -26.76 24.27
C VAL A 49 -5.54 -25.26 24.18
N PHE A 50 -4.58 -24.82 23.38
CA PHE A 50 -4.30 -23.42 23.11
C PHE A 50 -4.63 -23.09 21.66
N VAL A 51 -5.10 -21.87 21.42
CA VAL A 51 -5.12 -21.28 20.07
C VAL A 51 -3.77 -20.66 19.74
N GLN A 52 -3.53 -20.37 18.46
CA GLN A 52 -2.37 -19.58 18.06
C GLN A 52 -2.37 -18.22 18.79
N GLY A 53 -1.24 -17.89 19.43
CA GLY A 53 -1.15 -16.72 20.32
C GLY A 53 -1.23 -17.05 21.81
N GLY A 54 -1.51 -18.30 22.18
CA GLY A 54 -1.33 -18.80 23.55
C GLY A 54 -2.51 -18.66 24.50
N ALA A 55 -3.66 -18.17 24.04
CA ALA A 55 -4.89 -18.23 24.81
C ALA A 55 -5.39 -19.69 24.94
N GLU A 56 -5.83 -20.08 26.12
CA GLU A 56 -6.36 -21.42 26.39
C GLU A 56 -7.84 -21.50 26.02
N LEU A 57 -8.23 -22.58 25.35
CA LEU A 57 -9.61 -22.87 24.99
C LEU A 57 -10.35 -23.44 26.21
N HIS A 58 -11.49 -22.84 26.55
CA HIS A 58 -12.37 -23.29 27.64
C HIS A 58 -13.62 -24.01 27.10
N ASP A 59 -14.27 -24.81 27.95
CA ASP A 59 -15.30 -25.80 27.56
C ASP A 59 -16.58 -25.22 26.94
N GLU A 60 -16.78 -23.90 27.02
CA GLU A 60 -17.99 -23.19 26.54
C GLU A 60 -17.78 -22.40 25.23
N GLU A 61 -16.57 -22.38 24.67
CA GLU A 61 -16.30 -21.60 23.46
C GLU A 61 -16.65 -22.37 22.17
N ALA A 62 -17.80 -22.03 21.56
CA ALA A 62 -18.00 -22.27 20.14
C ALA A 62 -16.94 -21.50 19.36
N ILE A 63 -16.22 -22.15 18.43
CA ILE A 63 -15.10 -21.54 17.70
C ILE A 63 -15.57 -20.26 16.99
N ARG A 64 -15.40 -19.10 17.63
CA ARG A 64 -15.54 -17.77 17.01
C ARG A 64 -14.29 -17.32 16.26
N TYR A 65 -13.30 -18.20 16.17
CA TYR A 65 -12.02 -17.91 15.56
C TYR A 65 -11.95 -18.49 14.15
N ASP A 66 -11.46 -17.71 13.19
CA ASP A 66 -11.13 -18.18 11.84
C ASP A 66 -9.90 -19.14 11.85
N ASN A 67 -9.34 -19.38 13.04
CA ASN A 67 -8.13 -20.17 13.24
C ASN A 67 -8.38 -21.66 13.04
N SER A 68 -7.74 -22.19 12.01
CA SER A 68 -7.73 -23.61 11.68
C SER A 68 -6.59 -24.37 12.38
N SER A 69 -5.98 -23.82 13.44
CA SER A 69 -4.79 -24.40 14.09
C SER A 69 -4.84 -24.33 15.62
N PHE A 70 -4.59 -25.46 16.29
CA PHE A 70 -4.63 -25.64 17.74
C PHE A 70 -3.37 -26.35 18.27
N PHE A 71 -3.06 -26.11 19.53
CA PHE A 71 -1.88 -26.66 20.21
C PHE A 71 -2.29 -27.37 21.50
N VAL A 72 -1.89 -28.63 21.67
CA VAL A 72 -2.28 -29.45 22.84
C VAL A 72 -1.10 -29.67 23.78
N SER A 73 -1.36 -29.65 25.09
CA SER A 73 -0.33 -29.75 26.13
C SER A 73 -0.74 -30.69 27.27
N LYS A 74 0.24 -31.18 28.03
CA LYS A 74 0.04 -32.01 29.23
C LYS A 74 -0.10 -31.20 30.53
N GLY A 75 -0.13 -29.87 30.43
CA GLY A 75 -0.04 -28.96 31.55
C GLY A 75 1.11 -27.96 31.44
N GLU A 76 2.00 -28.12 30.46
CA GLU A 76 2.98 -27.08 30.17
C GLU A 76 2.31 -25.86 29.51
N ALA A 77 2.80 -24.67 29.87
CA ALA A 77 2.36 -23.40 29.29
C ALA A 77 2.61 -23.35 27.77
N TYR A 78 1.87 -22.53 27.05
CA TYR A 78 2.06 -22.35 25.61
C TYR A 78 3.49 -21.91 25.29
N VAL A 79 4.18 -22.64 24.42
CA VAL A 79 5.59 -22.37 24.05
C VAL A 79 5.73 -21.73 22.67
N GLY A 80 4.61 -21.44 21.99
CA GLY A 80 4.61 -20.67 20.74
C GLY A 80 4.68 -19.16 20.98
N ARG A 81 4.70 -18.40 19.89
CA ARG A 81 4.63 -16.92 19.96
C ARG A 81 3.32 -16.50 20.64
N THR A 82 3.40 -15.91 21.82
CA THR A 82 2.25 -15.33 22.51
C THR A 82 1.76 -14.10 21.77
N ALA A 83 0.44 -13.95 21.64
CA ALA A 83 -0.14 -12.68 21.26
C ALA A 83 -0.01 -11.74 22.46
N ALA A 84 0.27 -10.46 22.22
CA ALA A 84 0.15 -9.44 23.24
C ALA A 84 -1.25 -9.54 23.89
N PRO A 85 -1.39 -9.33 25.22
CA PRO A 85 -2.68 -9.42 25.89
C PRO A 85 -3.68 -8.49 25.20
N SER A 86 -4.76 -9.07 24.65
CA SER A 86 -5.85 -8.27 24.11
C SER A 86 -6.58 -7.63 25.29
N ASN A 87 -6.41 -6.32 25.47
CA ASN A 87 -7.30 -5.56 26.34
C ASN A 87 -8.67 -5.53 25.66
N THR A 88 -9.55 -6.47 26.00
CA THR A 88 -10.87 -6.67 25.38
C THR A 88 -11.86 -5.51 25.63
N ASN A 89 -11.48 -4.51 26.42
CA ASN A 89 -12.34 -3.39 26.82
C ASN A 89 -12.06 -2.05 26.13
N GLN A 90 -11.06 -1.95 25.25
CA GLN A 90 -10.83 -0.74 24.45
C GLN A 90 -10.62 -1.11 22.99
N ARG A 91 -11.71 -1.01 22.23
CA ARG A 91 -11.65 -1.06 20.76
C ARG A 91 -11.68 0.38 20.26
N GLY A 92 -10.71 0.73 19.43
CA GLY A 92 -10.72 2.01 18.72
C GLY A 92 -11.98 2.16 17.87
N GLU A 93 -12.38 3.41 17.67
CA GLU A 93 -13.48 3.76 16.77
C GLU A 93 -13.18 3.24 15.35
N ILE A 94 -14.22 2.86 14.62
CA ILE A 94 -14.10 2.43 13.23
C ILE A 94 -14.95 3.35 12.37
N ARG A 95 -14.32 3.94 11.36
CA ARG A 95 -14.99 4.75 10.33
C ARG A 95 -14.71 4.16 8.97
N ILE A 96 -15.69 4.17 8.09
CA ILE A 96 -15.53 3.77 6.70
C ILE A 96 -16.16 4.85 5.85
N ILE A 97 -15.34 5.50 5.03
CA ILE A 97 -15.76 6.57 4.12
C ILE A 97 -15.95 5.91 2.75
N ALA A 98 -17.08 5.22 2.57
CA ALA A 98 -17.40 4.53 1.31
C ALA A 98 -18.91 4.24 1.24
N ASP A 99 -19.67 5.09 0.54
CA ASP A 99 -21.09 4.90 0.30
C ASP A 99 -21.34 4.33 -1.12
N LYS A 100 -20.49 4.70 -2.09
CA LYS A 100 -20.56 4.30 -3.50
C LYS A 100 -19.51 3.25 -3.86
N SER A 101 -18.31 3.34 -3.29
CA SER A 101 -17.20 2.45 -3.58
C SER A 101 -17.43 1.04 -3.02
N PHE A 102 -17.16 0.02 -3.83
CA PHE A 102 -17.17 -1.36 -3.35
C PHE A 102 -16.07 -1.59 -2.31
N ILE A 103 -16.43 -2.09 -1.13
CA ILE A 103 -15.51 -2.51 -0.07
C ILE A 103 -15.65 -4.02 0.17
N ASP A 104 -14.52 -4.72 0.16
CA ASP A 104 -14.46 -6.17 0.41
C ASP A 104 -14.62 -6.48 1.91
N ASP A 105 -15.44 -7.46 2.26
CA ASP A 105 -15.70 -7.88 3.65
C ASP A 105 -14.43 -8.30 4.40
N LYS A 106 -13.44 -8.87 3.69
CA LYS A 106 -12.13 -9.20 4.26
C LYS A 106 -11.38 -7.94 4.67
N ALA A 107 -11.48 -6.85 3.90
CA ALA A 107 -10.85 -5.57 4.23
C ALA A 107 -11.50 -4.95 5.48
N ILE A 108 -12.83 -5.03 5.59
CA ILE A 108 -13.56 -4.60 6.78
C ILE A 108 -13.13 -5.43 8.00
N SER A 109 -13.02 -6.74 7.85
CA SER A 109 -12.57 -7.64 8.92
C SER A 109 -11.14 -7.34 9.38
N GLN A 110 -10.23 -7.08 8.43
CA GLN A 110 -8.87 -6.63 8.72
C GLN A 110 -8.85 -5.29 9.46
N LEU A 111 -9.66 -4.31 9.04
CA LEU A 111 -9.76 -3.00 9.69
C LEU A 111 -10.29 -3.14 11.13
N LYS A 112 -11.31 -3.98 11.34
CA LYS A 112 -11.87 -4.30 12.65
C LYS A 112 -10.85 -4.96 13.59
N ALA A 113 -9.99 -5.82 13.06
CA ALA A 113 -8.90 -6.43 13.82
C ALA A 113 -7.84 -5.39 14.21
N VAL A 114 -7.48 -4.48 13.30
CA VAL A 114 -6.55 -3.36 13.59
C VAL A 114 -7.11 -2.44 14.66
N ALA A 115 -8.40 -2.11 14.63
CA ALA A 115 -9.07 -1.30 15.64
C ALA A 115 -9.04 -1.93 17.06
N SER A 116 -8.75 -3.23 17.15
CA SER A 116 -8.67 -3.94 18.43
C SER A 116 -7.22 -4.08 18.92
N LEU A 117 -6.24 -3.49 18.23
CA LEU A 117 -4.86 -3.48 18.67
C LEU A 117 -4.65 -2.51 19.85
N PRO A 118 -3.74 -2.83 20.78
CA PRO A 118 -3.42 -1.95 21.91
C PRO A 118 -3.08 -0.51 21.49
N GLY A 119 -3.65 0.46 22.20
CA GLY A 119 -3.36 1.88 21.97
C GLY A 119 -3.95 2.47 20.68
N VAL A 120 -4.73 1.70 19.88
CA VAL A 120 -5.44 2.23 18.71
C VAL A 120 -6.72 2.95 19.16
N HIS A 121 -6.85 4.22 18.76
CA HIS A 121 -8.02 5.05 19.03
C HIS A 121 -9.02 5.07 17.87
N LEU A 122 -8.52 5.02 16.64
CA LEU A 122 -9.34 5.11 15.43
C LEU A 122 -8.71 4.28 14.31
N ALA A 123 -9.54 3.50 13.62
CA ALA A 123 -9.22 2.85 12.36
C ALA A 123 -10.20 3.34 11.29
N CYS A 124 -9.73 4.19 10.38
CA CYS A 124 -10.52 4.75 9.30
C CYS A 124 -10.21 4.05 7.98
N GLY A 125 -11.22 3.49 7.32
CA GLY A 125 -11.14 3.00 5.95
C GLY A 125 -11.53 4.09 4.96
N MET A 126 -10.67 4.34 3.98
CA MET A 126 -10.93 5.24 2.86
C MET A 126 -11.73 4.51 1.77
N PRO A 127 -12.31 5.20 0.77
CA PRO A 127 -13.12 4.53 -0.26
C PRO A 127 -12.34 3.50 -1.09
N ASP A 128 -11.01 3.64 -1.14
CA ASP A 128 -10.10 2.69 -1.77
C ASP A 128 -9.73 1.49 -0.87
N LEU A 129 -10.36 1.33 0.31
CA LEU A 129 -10.13 0.25 1.27
C LEU A 129 -10.26 -1.14 0.63
N HIS A 130 -9.21 -1.95 0.68
CA HIS A 130 -9.20 -3.30 0.12
C HIS A 130 -8.29 -4.25 0.92
N PRO A 131 -8.44 -5.59 0.73
CA PRO A 131 -7.67 -6.55 1.49
C PRO A 131 -6.18 -6.46 1.13
N GLY A 132 -5.32 -6.36 2.13
CA GLY A 132 -3.89 -6.59 1.97
C GLY A 132 -3.49 -7.98 2.44
N ASP A 133 -2.21 -8.33 2.32
CA ASP A 133 -1.69 -9.65 2.73
C ASP A 133 -1.95 -9.94 4.21
N ARG A 134 -1.86 -8.89 5.05
CA ARG A 134 -2.04 -9.00 6.50
C ARG A 134 -2.96 -7.94 7.08
N PHE A 135 -2.72 -6.69 6.71
CA PHE A 135 -3.48 -5.52 7.12
C PHE A 135 -4.09 -4.88 5.88
N PRO A 136 -5.23 -4.19 6.01
CA PRO A 136 -5.90 -3.62 4.86
C PRO A 136 -5.02 -2.52 4.24
N VAL A 137 -5.35 -2.14 3.02
CA VAL A 137 -4.76 -1.01 2.30
C VAL A 137 -5.90 -0.03 2.01
N GLY A 138 -5.64 1.27 1.94
CA GLY A 138 -6.69 2.28 1.90
C GLY A 138 -7.20 2.60 3.30
N CYS A 139 -6.31 2.67 4.29
CA CYS A 139 -6.68 2.90 5.67
C CYS A 139 -5.71 3.81 6.44
N VAL A 140 -6.26 4.41 7.49
CA VAL A 140 -5.57 5.32 8.42
C VAL A 140 -5.82 4.86 9.84
N ILE A 141 -4.75 4.68 10.60
CA ILE A 141 -4.81 4.18 11.97
C ILE A 141 -4.19 5.19 12.92
N VAL A 142 -4.98 5.69 13.87
CA VAL A 142 -4.54 6.60 14.93
C VAL A 142 -4.25 5.78 16.17
N ALA A 143 -3.02 5.87 16.69
CA ALA A 143 -2.60 5.10 17.86
C ALA A 143 -1.66 5.89 18.79
N ASP A 144 -1.47 5.39 20.01
CA ASP A 144 -0.55 5.95 21.02
C ASP A 144 0.93 5.71 20.70
N GLY A 145 1.23 4.78 19.80
CA GLY A 145 2.59 4.42 19.41
C GLY A 145 2.59 3.82 18.02
N VAL A 146 3.72 3.26 17.62
CA VAL A 146 3.98 2.88 16.23
C VAL A 146 3.89 1.38 16.01
N TYR A 147 3.16 0.97 14.98
CA TYR A 147 3.11 -0.39 14.45
C TYR A 147 3.71 -0.42 13.04
N PRO A 148 4.98 -0.84 12.87
CA PRO A 148 5.64 -0.89 11.57
C PRO A 148 4.87 -1.67 10.50
N ALA A 149 4.24 -2.78 10.91
CA ALA A 149 3.52 -3.65 9.99
C ALA A 149 2.22 -3.03 9.45
N LEU A 150 1.66 -2.02 10.14
CA LEU A 150 0.52 -1.26 9.65
C LEU A 150 0.89 -0.30 8.52
N ILE A 151 2.17 0.07 8.35
CA ILE A 151 2.66 0.86 7.22
C ILE A 151 2.91 -0.04 6.00
N GLY A 152 3.42 -1.26 6.25
CA GLY A 152 3.71 -2.25 5.21
C GLY A 152 5.16 -2.22 4.72
N SER A 153 5.45 -3.05 3.72
CA SER A 153 6.80 -3.29 3.21
C SER A 153 7.31 -2.21 2.26
N ASP A 154 6.49 -1.22 1.92
CA ASP A 154 6.86 -0.17 0.97
C ASP A 154 6.71 1.20 1.63
N ILE A 155 7.52 1.40 2.66
CA ILE A 155 7.64 2.68 3.38
C ILE A 155 8.02 3.77 2.38
N GLY A 156 7.38 4.92 2.44
CA GLY A 156 7.66 6.02 1.52
C GLY A 156 7.03 5.88 0.14
N CYS A 157 6.27 4.79 -0.13
CA CYS A 157 5.43 4.72 -1.33
C CYS A 157 4.61 6.00 -1.44
N GLY A 158 4.73 6.63 -2.60
CA GLY A 158 4.37 8.02 -2.82
C GLY A 158 4.10 8.30 -4.28
N ILE A 159 3.49 9.45 -4.53
CA ILE A 159 3.23 9.96 -5.87
C ILE A 159 3.81 11.36 -5.97
N GLY A 160 4.75 11.54 -6.90
CA GLY A 160 5.25 12.84 -7.33
C GLY A 160 4.50 13.31 -8.58
N LEU A 161 4.24 14.62 -8.67
CA LEU A 161 3.66 15.25 -9.87
C LEU A 161 4.62 16.31 -10.38
N TYR A 162 4.95 16.24 -11.67
CA TYR A 162 5.91 17.12 -12.33
C TYR A 162 5.29 17.72 -13.60
N GLU A 163 5.55 19.00 -13.87
CA GLU A 163 5.21 19.61 -15.16
C GLU A 163 6.32 19.28 -16.17
N LEU A 164 5.92 18.78 -17.35
CA LEU A 164 6.84 18.56 -18.48
C LEU A 164 6.84 19.82 -19.34
N SER A 165 7.47 20.89 -18.83
CA SER A 165 7.36 22.28 -19.30
C SER A 165 7.71 22.55 -20.77
N SER A 166 8.30 21.59 -21.48
CA SER A 166 8.66 21.68 -22.90
C SER A 166 7.77 20.83 -23.83
N LEU A 167 6.77 20.12 -23.29
CA LEU A 167 5.79 19.36 -24.08
C LEU A 167 4.41 20.01 -23.97
N SER A 168 3.91 20.50 -25.10
CA SER A 168 2.51 20.92 -25.19
C SER A 168 1.59 19.72 -25.38
N ARG A 169 0.34 19.85 -24.94
CA ARG A 169 -0.72 18.85 -25.17
C ARG A 169 -0.82 18.39 -26.64
N SER A 170 -0.55 19.27 -27.61
CA SER A 170 -0.60 18.93 -29.04
C SER A 170 0.51 17.95 -29.47
N ALA A 171 1.57 17.78 -28.67
CA ALA A 171 2.65 16.82 -28.91
C ALA A 171 2.37 15.42 -28.33
N ALA A 172 1.22 15.21 -27.68
CA ALA A 172 0.83 13.96 -27.01
C ALA A 172 0.47 12.84 -28.00
N ASN A 173 1.45 12.32 -28.74
CA ASN A 173 1.30 11.09 -29.51
C ASN A 173 1.70 9.89 -28.62
N PRO A 174 0.75 9.05 -28.15
CA PRO A 174 1.02 7.98 -27.20
C PRO A 174 2.11 7.01 -27.66
N SER A 175 1.98 6.45 -28.87
CA SER A 175 2.91 5.43 -29.37
C SER A 175 4.32 5.98 -29.59
N LYS A 176 4.44 7.25 -30.05
CA LYS A 176 5.74 7.93 -30.17
C LYS A 176 6.40 8.11 -28.80
N LEU A 177 5.67 8.64 -27.82
CA LEU A 177 6.19 8.86 -26.47
C LEU A 177 6.57 7.55 -25.78
N ALA A 178 5.72 6.53 -25.87
CA ALA A 178 6.02 5.16 -25.41
C ALA A 178 7.27 4.59 -26.10
N GLY A 179 7.50 4.95 -27.36
CA GLY A 179 8.70 4.64 -28.14
C GLY A 179 10.00 5.24 -27.59
N LEU A 180 9.94 6.32 -26.83
CA LEU A 180 11.10 7.02 -26.28
C LEU A 180 11.52 6.49 -24.90
N LEU A 181 10.59 5.96 -24.10
CA LEU A 181 10.87 5.48 -22.74
C LEU A 181 11.68 4.18 -22.77
N ARG A 182 12.98 4.28 -22.51
CA ARG A 182 13.98 3.21 -22.69
C ARG A 182 15.02 3.29 -21.58
N GLY A 183 15.48 2.14 -21.09
CA GLY A 183 16.58 2.06 -20.12
C GLY A 183 16.23 2.64 -18.75
N LEU A 184 14.95 2.67 -18.36
CA LEU A 184 14.52 3.12 -17.01
C LEU A 184 14.63 2.00 -15.96
N ASP A 185 14.71 0.74 -16.39
CA ASP A 185 14.87 -0.42 -15.50
C ASP A 185 16.33 -0.85 -15.30
N GLU A 186 17.24 -0.32 -16.11
CA GLU A 186 18.68 -0.50 -15.91
C GLU A 186 19.16 0.37 -14.73
N PRO A 187 20.25 -0.02 -14.04
CA PRO A 187 20.88 0.85 -13.05
C PRO A 187 21.16 2.24 -13.64
N TRP A 188 20.89 3.28 -12.85
CA TRP A 188 21.19 4.64 -13.27
C TRP A 188 22.71 4.80 -13.44
N ASP A 189 23.13 5.45 -14.52
CA ASP A 189 24.53 5.66 -14.90
C ASP A 189 25.19 6.86 -14.18
N GLY A 190 24.40 7.67 -13.47
CA GLY A 190 24.91 8.76 -12.65
C GLY A 190 25.39 8.33 -11.26
N SER A 191 25.95 9.28 -10.52
CA SER A 191 26.45 9.03 -9.17
C SER A 191 25.31 9.00 -8.14
N ALA A 192 24.94 7.79 -7.69
CA ALA A 192 23.93 7.59 -6.64
C ALA A 192 24.31 8.32 -5.34
N SER A 193 25.57 8.25 -4.92
CA SER A 193 26.04 8.90 -3.70
C SER A 193 25.97 10.42 -3.77
N GLN A 194 26.35 11.02 -4.90
CA GLN A 194 26.17 12.46 -5.11
C GLN A 194 24.69 12.81 -5.08
N TRP A 195 23.82 12.08 -5.80
CA TRP A 195 22.38 12.33 -5.81
C TRP A 195 21.78 12.27 -4.40
N LEU A 196 22.05 11.20 -3.65
CA LEU A 196 21.55 11.03 -2.28
C LEU A 196 22.06 12.13 -1.34
N SER A 197 23.29 12.61 -1.51
CA SER A 197 23.84 13.73 -0.75
C SER A 197 23.04 15.03 -0.94
N HIS A 198 22.47 15.29 -2.13
CA HIS A 198 21.59 16.44 -2.35
C HIS A 198 20.30 16.38 -1.51
N TYR A 199 19.90 15.19 -1.07
CA TYR A 199 18.76 14.97 -0.16
C TYR A 199 19.20 14.83 1.31
N GLY A 200 20.49 15.04 1.60
CA GLY A 200 21.06 14.86 2.94
C GLY A 200 21.06 13.40 3.40
N LEU A 201 21.09 12.44 2.47
CA LEU A 201 21.06 11.01 2.78
C LEU A 201 22.46 10.38 2.65
N PRO A 202 22.93 9.63 3.66
CA PRO A 202 24.10 8.80 3.50
C PRO A 202 23.82 7.70 2.45
N SER A 203 24.82 7.46 1.60
CA SER A 203 24.74 6.38 0.61
C SER A 203 24.78 5.00 1.28
N ARG A 204 24.00 4.07 0.75
CA ARG A 204 23.96 2.66 1.14
C ARG A 204 24.15 1.83 -0.12
N PRO A 205 25.37 1.31 -0.40
CA PRO A 205 25.72 0.66 -1.66
C PRO A 205 24.74 -0.43 -2.10
N GLU A 206 24.17 -1.17 -1.14
CA GLU A 206 23.19 -2.22 -1.37
C GLU A 206 21.84 -1.72 -1.94
N LEU A 207 21.58 -0.42 -1.89
CA LEU A 207 20.36 0.21 -2.42
C LEU A 207 20.59 0.98 -3.72
N GLU A 208 21.85 1.33 -4.04
CA GLU A 208 22.21 2.24 -5.14
C GLU A 208 21.76 1.72 -6.51
N THR A 209 21.79 0.40 -6.73
CA THR A 209 21.37 -0.22 -8.00
C THR A 209 19.88 -0.08 -8.30
N SER A 210 19.06 0.10 -7.26
CA SER A 210 17.61 0.25 -7.39
C SER A 210 17.15 1.71 -7.47
N LEU A 211 18.06 2.66 -7.24
CA LEU A 211 17.78 4.09 -7.26
C LEU A 211 17.45 4.55 -8.69
N GLY A 212 16.40 5.35 -8.82
CA GLY A 212 15.89 5.84 -10.09
C GLY A 212 15.05 4.82 -10.86
N SER A 213 14.50 3.80 -10.20
CA SER A 213 13.64 2.78 -10.82
C SER A 213 12.17 2.92 -10.39
N VAL A 214 11.25 2.60 -11.30
CA VAL A 214 9.80 2.60 -11.05
C VAL A 214 9.41 1.41 -10.18
N GLY A 215 9.80 0.21 -10.61
CA GLY A 215 9.47 -1.04 -9.94
C GLY A 215 8.24 -1.77 -10.41
N LEU A 216 7.99 -2.90 -9.72
CA LEU A 216 6.88 -3.81 -10.02
C LEU A 216 5.64 -3.49 -9.17
N GLY A 217 4.60 -4.31 -9.34
CA GLY A 217 3.33 -4.18 -8.62
C GLY A 217 2.49 -3.02 -9.13
N ASN A 218 1.88 -2.25 -8.23
CA ASN A 218 1.05 -1.09 -8.57
C ASN A 218 1.86 0.17 -8.90
N HIS A 219 3.20 0.11 -8.87
CA HIS A 219 4.05 1.21 -9.29
C HIS A 219 3.95 1.51 -10.79
N PHE A 220 4.08 2.79 -11.12
CA PHE A 220 4.07 3.27 -12.50
C PHE A 220 4.69 4.68 -12.59
N ALA A 221 5.07 5.08 -13.80
CA ALA A 221 5.26 6.47 -14.16
C ALA A 221 4.36 6.81 -15.34
N GLU A 222 3.51 7.81 -15.21
CA GLU A 222 2.44 8.08 -16.17
C GLU A 222 2.51 9.50 -16.69
N ILE A 223 2.66 9.63 -18.01
CA ILE A 223 2.57 10.90 -18.71
C ILE A 223 1.09 11.20 -18.95
N CYS A 224 0.62 12.36 -18.51
CA CYS A 224 -0.77 12.76 -18.56
C CYS A 224 -0.97 14.12 -19.22
N THR A 225 -2.18 14.37 -19.67
CA THR A 225 -2.69 15.70 -20.05
C THR A 225 -3.84 16.09 -19.14
N VAL A 226 -4.15 17.38 -19.04
CA VAL A 226 -5.34 17.82 -18.30
C VAL A 226 -6.59 17.52 -19.14
N GLU A 227 -7.42 16.57 -18.71
CA GLU A 227 -8.73 16.34 -19.34
C GLU A 227 -9.65 17.53 -19.08
N ARG A 228 -9.73 17.95 -17.81
CA ARG A 228 -10.66 18.97 -17.34
C ARG A 228 -10.10 19.66 -16.10
N ILE A 229 -10.19 20.99 -16.04
CA ILE A 229 -10.05 21.75 -14.80
C ILE A 229 -11.41 21.76 -14.09
N VAL A 230 -11.41 21.43 -12.80
CA VAL A 230 -12.62 21.37 -11.97
C VAL A 230 -12.81 22.68 -11.22
N ASP A 231 -11.73 23.27 -10.70
CA ASP A 231 -11.71 24.56 -10.04
C ASP A 231 -10.52 25.38 -10.54
N GLU A 232 -10.80 26.48 -11.26
CA GLU A 232 -9.78 27.34 -11.89
C GLU A 232 -8.88 28.04 -10.86
N GLY A 233 -9.44 28.46 -9.72
CA GLY A 233 -8.69 29.14 -8.67
C GLY A 233 -7.70 28.18 -7.99
N LEU A 234 -8.16 26.96 -7.68
CA LEU A 234 -7.29 25.92 -7.15
C LEU A 234 -6.26 25.45 -8.19
N ALA A 235 -6.65 25.31 -9.47
CA ALA A 235 -5.72 24.95 -10.52
C ALA A 235 -4.59 25.97 -10.67
N GLN A 236 -4.91 27.27 -10.65
CA GLN A 236 -3.91 28.33 -10.67
C GLN A 236 -2.98 28.26 -9.44
N LYS A 237 -3.54 28.10 -8.23
CA LYS A 237 -2.78 27.93 -6.98
C LYS A 237 -1.84 26.71 -7.04
N SER A 238 -2.31 25.62 -7.62
CA SER A 238 -1.57 24.36 -7.78
C SER A 238 -0.67 24.33 -9.03
N ARG A 239 -0.55 25.44 -9.77
CA ARG A 239 0.25 25.56 -11.01
C ARG A 239 -0.17 24.57 -12.11
N ILE A 240 -1.44 24.19 -12.15
CA ILE A 240 -2.00 23.29 -13.16
C ILE A 240 -2.52 24.11 -14.36
N LYS A 241 -2.05 23.77 -15.55
CA LYS A 241 -2.34 24.47 -16.82
C LYS A 241 -2.94 23.47 -17.80
N SER A 242 -4.06 23.83 -18.43
CA SER A 242 -4.77 22.97 -19.39
C SER A 242 -3.97 22.61 -20.64
N SER A 243 -2.98 23.44 -21.00
CA SER A 243 -2.11 23.26 -22.17
C SER A 243 -0.87 22.40 -21.92
N ALA A 244 -0.53 22.14 -20.66
CA ALA A 244 0.70 21.44 -20.28
C ALA A 244 0.51 19.92 -20.22
N MET A 245 1.62 19.20 -20.30
CA MET A 245 1.71 17.78 -19.97
C MET A 245 2.33 17.60 -18.59
N TYR A 246 1.90 16.56 -17.90
CA TYR A 246 2.34 16.24 -16.55
C TYR A 246 2.92 14.82 -16.50
N LEU A 247 3.77 14.58 -15.51
CA LEU A 247 4.26 13.26 -15.18
C LEU A 247 3.87 12.92 -13.74
N LEU A 248 3.12 11.84 -13.57
CA LEU A 248 2.89 11.20 -12.27
C LEU A 248 3.96 10.12 -12.08
N VAL A 249 4.67 10.12 -10.96
CA VAL A 249 5.61 9.05 -10.61
C VAL A 249 5.17 8.39 -9.31
N HIS A 250 4.62 7.19 -9.42
CA HIS A 250 4.17 6.37 -8.30
C HIS A 250 5.19 5.26 -8.02
N THR A 251 6.03 5.48 -7.02
CA THR A 251 7.02 4.52 -6.52
C THR A 251 7.39 4.82 -5.07
N GLY A 252 8.01 3.84 -4.41
CA GLY A 252 8.42 3.92 -3.01
C GLY A 252 9.92 3.71 -2.80
N SER A 253 10.25 3.11 -1.67
CA SER A 253 11.64 2.89 -1.21
C SER A 253 12.27 1.62 -1.78
N ARG A 254 11.64 1.01 -2.80
CA ARG A 254 12.07 -0.23 -3.43
C ARG A 254 12.27 -1.33 -2.37
N GLY A 255 13.44 -1.99 -2.33
CA GLY A 255 13.73 -3.05 -1.36
C GLY A 255 13.98 -2.55 0.07
N LEU A 256 14.21 -1.25 0.28
CA LEU A 256 14.58 -0.71 1.59
C LEU A 256 13.45 -0.85 2.61
N GLY A 257 12.24 -0.41 2.30
CA GLY A 257 11.08 -0.54 3.19
C GLY A 257 10.83 -2.00 3.59
N SER A 258 11.03 -2.93 2.64
CA SER A 258 10.84 -4.36 2.90
C SER A 258 11.92 -4.92 3.82
N SER A 259 13.17 -4.46 3.66
CA SER A 259 14.28 -4.82 4.54
C SER A 259 14.06 -4.31 5.96
N ILE A 260 13.61 -3.05 6.11
CA ILE A 260 13.26 -2.45 7.41
C ILE A 260 12.14 -3.26 8.08
N LEU A 261 11.05 -3.53 7.35
CA LEU A 261 9.93 -4.31 7.88
C LEU A 261 10.37 -5.71 8.31
N ALA A 262 11.15 -6.41 7.46
CA ALA A 262 11.66 -7.75 7.77
C ALA A 262 12.57 -7.74 9.03
N ASN A 263 13.40 -6.71 9.20
CA ASN A 263 14.24 -6.55 10.37
C ASN A 263 13.42 -6.38 11.65
N VAL A 264 12.46 -5.45 11.68
CA VAL A 264 11.66 -5.19 12.89
C VAL A 264 10.67 -6.30 13.20
N THR A 265 10.21 -7.05 12.20
CA THR A 265 9.26 -8.16 12.39
C THR A 265 9.91 -9.53 12.58
N ARG A 266 11.24 -9.58 12.70
CA ARG A 266 12.00 -10.82 12.85
C ARG A 266 11.60 -11.59 14.12
N ALA A 267 11.58 -10.90 15.25
CA ALA A 267 11.29 -11.49 16.56
C ALA A 267 9.78 -11.62 16.81
N GLU A 268 9.05 -10.55 16.54
CA GLU A 268 7.60 -10.46 16.71
C GLU A 268 6.96 -10.05 15.40
N SER A 269 5.85 -10.71 15.05
CA SER A 269 5.22 -10.46 13.76
C SER A 269 4.59 -9.06 13.65
N ASN A 270 4.03 -8.50 14.72
CA ASN A 270 3.39 -7.19 14.72
C ASN A 270 3.85 -6.38 15.95
N PRO A 271 5.12 -5.97 15.98
CA PRO A 271 5.67 -5.29 17.14
C PRO A 271 4.96 -3.94 17.35
N TYR A 272 4.71 -3.61 18.62
CA TYR A 272 4.24 -2.29 19.04
C TYR A 272 5.40 -1.52 19.67
N PHE A 273 5.71 -0.35 19.14
CA PHE A 273 6.72 0.55 19.69
C PHE A 273 6.05 1.75 20.34
N SER A 274 5.96 1.75 21.67
CA SER A 274 5.64 2.97 22.41
C SER A 274 6.82 3.95 22.39
N GLU A 275 6.59 5.23 22.64
CA GLU A 275 7.67 6.24 22.67
C GLU A 275 8.77 5.93 23.72
N GLN A 276 8.46 5.12 24.74
CA GLN A 276 9.42 4.69 25.77
C GLN A 276 10.23 3.45 25.35
N SER A 277 9.89 2.80 24.24
CA SER A 277 10.58 1.62 23.75
C SER A 277 11.96 1.97 23.19
N SER A 278 12.96 1.15 23.48
CA SER A 278 14.33 1.31 22.94
C SER A 278 14.38 1.21 21.41
N SER A 279 13.45 0.49 20.79
CA SER A 279 13.36 0.33 19.33
C SER A 279 12.65 1.50 18.63
N PHE A 280 12.02 2.41 19.38
CA PHE A 280 11.15 3.45 18.84
C PHE A 280 11.91 4.42 17.92
N ASN A 281 12.92 5.11 18.46
CA ASN A 281 13.69 6.09 17.70
C ASN A 281 14.46 5.43 16.55
N SER A 282 15.06 4.27 16.79
CA SER A 282 15.78 3.52 15.74
C SER A 282 14.87 3.13 14.57
N TYR A 283 13.61 2.78 14.84
CA TYR A 283 12.64 2.53 13.77
C TYR A 283 12.28 3.80 13.01
N LEU A 284 12.01 4.90 13.73
CA LEU A 284 11.65 6.17 13.11
C LEU A 284 12.78 6.73 12.24
N ASP A 285 14.04 6.61 12.65
CA ASP A 285 15.20 7.02 11.86
C ASP A 285 15.27 6.26 10.53
N GLU A 286 15.08 4.95 10.55
CA GLU A 286 15.05 4.11 9.34
C GLU A 286 13.82 4.40 8.46
N HIS A 287 12.66 4.62 9.09
CA HIS A 287 11.43 5.01 8.40
C HIS A 287 11.61 6.35 7.67
N ASP A 288 12.15 7.37 8.34
CA ASP A 288 12.33 8.71 7.78
C ASP A 288 13.42 8.71 6.71
N TYR A 289 14.48 7.91 6.87
CA TYR A 289 15.46 7.65 5.82
C TYR A 289 14.78 7.04 4.59
N ALA A 290 13.93 6.02 4.77
CA ALA A 290 13.21 5.37 3.66
C ALA A 290 12.22 6.30 2.94
N ILE A 291 11.52 7.18 3.67
CA ILE A 291 10.67 8.21 3.05
C ILE A 291 11.50 9.14 2.17
N LYS A 292 12.58 9.72 2.71
CA LYS A 292 13.43 10.64 1.93
C LYS A 292 14.10 9.96 0.75
N TRP A 293 14.51 8.70 0.91
CA TRP A 293 15.05 7.90 -0.19
C TRP A 293 13.97 7.66 -1.27
N ALA A 294 12.72 7.38 -0.89
CA ALA A 294 11.64 7.21 -1.85
C ALA A 294 11.31 8.51 -2.61
N VAL A 295 11.36 9.66 -1.94
CA VAL A 295 11.23 10.99 -2.59
C VAL A 295 12.35 11.19 -3.62
N SER A 296 13.61 10.93 -3.23
CA SER A 296 14.75 11.09 -4.16
C SER A 296 14.70 10.11 -5.34
N ASN A 297 14.16 8.91 -5.12
CA ASN A 297 13.91 7.93 -6.17
C ASN A 297 12.85 8.43 -7.16
N ARG A 298 11.73 8.99 -6.70
CA ARG A 298 10.70 9.58 -7.56
C ARG A 298 11.26 10.70 -8.43
N ASP A 299 12.04 11.60 -7.82
CA ASP A 299 12.65 12.73 -8.52
C ASP A 299 13.65 12.25 -9.57
N LEU A 300 14.42 11.19 -9.28
CA LEU A 300 15.34 10.63 -10.26
C LEU A 300 14.62 9.91 -11.40
N VAL A 301 13.56 9.14 -11.13
CA VAL A 301 12.71 8.53 -12.16
C VAL A 301 12.15 9.62 -13.08
N ALA A 302 11.65 10.72 -12.51
CA ALA A 302 11.12 11.83 -13.28
C ALA A 302 12.19 12.46 -14.18
N ARG A 303 13.41 12.68 -13.65
CA ARG A 303 14.56 13.19 -14.44
C ARG A 303 14.96 12.24 -15.56
N ARG A 304 14.99 10.93 -15.31
CA ARG A 304 15.31 9.92 -16.34
C ARG A 304 14.26 9.89 -17.44
N ILE A 305 12.98 10.03 -17.10
CA ILE A 305 11.89 10.13 -18.08
C ILE A 305 12.01 11.42 -18.90
N GLN A 306 12.25 12.56 -18.26
CA GLN A 306 12.53 13.84 -18.94
C GLN A 306 13.67 13.66 -19.95
N HIS A 307 14.78 13.03 -19.54
CA HIS A 307 15.89 12.74 -20.44
C HIS A 307 15.46 11.86 -21.64
N CYS A 308 14.69 10.78 -21.44
CA CYS A 308 14.16 9.99 -22.55
C CYS A 308 13.34 10.81 -23.56
N LEU A 309 12.58 11.80 -23.08
CA LEU A 309 11.69 12.62 -23.91
C LEU A 309 12.43 13.69 -24.72
N PHE A 310 13.56 14.19 -24.21
CA PHE A 310 14.23 15.39 -24.73
C PHE A 310 15.69 15.18 -25.21
N ALA A 311 16.28 13.99 -25.03
CA ALA A 311 17.72 13.74 -25.26
C ALA A 311 18.26 13.94 -26.70
N PRO A 312 17.51 13.83 -27.82
CA PRO A 312 18.07 14.19 -29.11
C PRO A 312 17.76 15.67 -29.42
N GLY A 313 18.52 16.60 -28.83
CA GLY A 313 18.55 18.01 -29.26
C GLY A 313 18.39 19.11 -28.19
N THR A 314 18.28 18.74 -26.92
CA THR A 314 18.05 19.69 -25.82
C THR A 314 19.35 20.02 -25.09
N THR A 315 19.56 21.27 -24.68
CA THR A 315 20.77 21.66 -23.93
C THR A 315 20.70 21.14 -22.49
N ASP A 316 21.85 20.82 -21.87
CA ASP A 316 21.91 20.34 -20.48
C ASP A 316 21.16 21.28 -19.50
N SER A 317 21.12 22.58 -19.79
CA SER A 317 20.41 23.59 -18.98
C SER A 317 18.88 23.47 -18.96
N GLU A 318 18.28 22.90 -20.00
CA GLU A 318 16.83 22.65 -20.10
C GLU A 318 16.44 21.30 -19.47
N LEU A 319 17.38 20.35 -19.41
CA LEU A 319 17.26 19.07 -18.71
C LEU A 319 17.42 19.21 -17.19
N ASP A 320 18.01 20.30 -16.71
CA ASP A 320 18.28 20.55 -15.29
C ASP A 320 17.08 21.11 -14.51
N LYS A 321 16.02 21.55 -15.18
CA LYS A 321 14.79 22.04 -14.51
C LYS A 321 13.70 20.98 -14.56
N LEU A 322 13.66 20.14 -13.53
CA LEU A 322 12.49 19.34 -13.20
C LEU A 322 11.50 20.20 -12.40
N ASP A 323 10.40 20.65 -13.01
CA ASP A 323 9.39 21.44 -12.29
C ASP A 323 8.47 20.52 -11.47
N LYS A 324 8.91 20.23 -10.24
CA LYS A 324 8.15 19.46 -9.26
C LYS A 324 7.00 20.31 -8.73
N ILE A 325 5.78 19.83 -8.97
CA ILE A 325 4.55 20.46 -8.49
C ILE A 325 4.29 20.07 -7.03
N LEU A 326 4.31 18.77 -6.74
CA LEU A 326 4.07 18.21 -5.42
C LEU A 326 4.66 16.80 -5.28
N ASP A 327 4.72 16.30 -4.05
CA ASP A 327 5.07 14.93 -3.70
C ASP A 327 4.34 14.52 -2.43
N VAL A 328 3.59 13.41 -2.52
CA VAL A 328 2.72 12.93 -1.45
C VAL A 328 3.04 11.47 -1.16
N THR A 329 3.43 11.20 0.08
CA THR A 329 3.68 9.84 0.59
C THR A 329 2.39 9.28 1.19
N HIS A 330 2.01 8.05 0.80
CA HIS A 330 0.78 7.38 1.26
C HIS A 330 1.00 6.09 2.07
N ASN A 331 2.28 5.69 2.24
CA ASN A 331 2.71 4.68 3.20
C ASN A 331 3.71 5.30 4.18
N SER A 332 3.22 5.73 5.35
CA SER A 332 4.05 6.40 6.37
C SER A 332 3.40 6.34 7.75
N VAL A 333 4.16 6.70 8.77
CA VAL A 333 3.64 7.09 10.08
C VAL A 333 4.09 8.52 10.41
N SER A 334 3.22 9.32 11.00
CA SER A 334 3.52 10.70 11.39
C SER A 334 2.88 11.04 12.73
N ARG A 335 3.59 11.80 13.57
CA ARG A 335 3.03 12.39 14.79
C ARG A 335 2.00 13.47 14.45
N SER A 336 0.92 13.53 15.22
CA SER A 336 -0.10 14.58 15.14
C SER A 336 -0.74 14.80 16.52
N VAL A 337 -1.53 15.87 16.63
CA VAL A 337 -2.37 16.14 17.81
C VAL A 337 -3.83 16.14 17.36
N LEU A 338 -4.60 15.15 17.82
CA LEU A 338 -6.01 14.99 17.45
C LEU A 338 -6.93 15.09 18.67
N LEU A 339 -8.19 15.44 18.42
CA LEU A 339 -9.26 15.34 19.43
C LEU A 339 -9.76 13.90 19.50
N ILE A 340 -9.44 13.18 20.57
CA ILE A 340 -9.91 11.82 20.84
C ILE A 340 -10.79 11.86 22.08
N GLY A 341 -12.06 11.46 21.96
CA GLY A 341 -13.00 11.50 23.09
C GLY A 341 -13.25 12.90 23.66
N GLY A 342 -13.03 13.96 22.86
CA GLY A 342 -13.15 15.36 23.29
C GLY A 342 -11.87 15.97 23.88
N GLU A 343 -10.81 15.19 24.06
CA GLU A 343 -9.53 15.66 24.60
C GLU A 343 -8.45 15.71 23.50
N LYS A 344 -7.57 16.72 23.55
CA LYS A 344 -6.41 16.78 22.66
C LYS A 344 -5.36 15.76 23.11
N LYS A 345 -4.96 14.89 22.19
CA LYS A 345 -3.97 13.84 22.45
C LYS A 345 -2.87 13.84 21.40
N ASP A 346 -1.63 13.72 21.86
CA ASP A 346 -0.48 13.35 21.01
C ASP A 346 -0.65 11.91 20.52
N VAL A 347 -0.66 11.72 19.20
CA VAL A 347 -0.93 10.43 18.56
C VAL A 347 -0.05 10.22 17.34
N TRP A 348 0.05 8.97 16.92
CA TRP A 348 0.71 8.52 15.70
C TRP A 348 -0.31 8.10 14.65
N ILE A 349 -0.30 8.77 13.50
CA ILE A 349 -1.16 8.48 12.36
C ILE A 349 -0.40 7.58 11.40
N HIS A 350 -0.80 6.32 11.30
CA HIS A 350 -0.31 5.36 10.31
C HIS A 350 -1.17 5.48 9.07
N ARG A 351 -0.54 5.59 7.91
CA ARG A 351 -1.20 5.59 6.62
C ARG A 351 -0.64 4.43 5.80
N LYS A 352 -1.53 3.61 5.27
CA LYS A 352 -1.19 2.56 4.31
C LYS A 352 -2.16 2.61 3.16
N GLY A 353 -1.67 3.12 2.04
CA GLY A 353 -2.51 3.53 0.94
C GLY A 353 -3.46 4.66 1.33
N ALA A 354 -3.01 5.64 2.13
CA ALA A 354 -3.78 6.84 2.40
C ALA A 354 -2.85 8.05 2.38
N ALA A 355 -3.26 9.14 1.75
CA ALA A 355 -2.47 10.36 1.63
C ALA A 355 -2.76 11.34 2.78
N PRO A 356 -1.77 12.10 3.29
CA PRO A 356 -2.02 13.19 4.23
C PRO A 356 -2.90 14.28 3.62
N ALA A 357 -3.94 14.70 4.33
CA ALA A 357 -4.86 15.76 3.92
C ALA A 357 -4.48 17.14 4.49
N ASP A 358 -3.38 17.22 5.24
CA ASP A 358 -2.86 18.43 5.90
C ASP A 358 -1.62 19.01 5.20
N ARG A 359 -1.27 18.49 4.01
CA ARG A 359 -0.07 18.88 3.24
C ARG A 359 -0.38 19.49 1.87
N GLY A 360 -1.62 19.92 1.66
CA GLY A 360 -2.10 20.51 0.40
C GLY A 360 -2.61 19.46 -0.58
N ALA A 361 -2.59 19.81 -1.88
CA ALA A 361 -3.17 19.00 -2.93
C ALA A 361 -2.60 17.57 -2.98
N THR A 362 -3.46 16.61 -3.32
CA THR A 362 -3.18 15.18 -3.31
C THR A 362 -3.54 14.55 -4.65
N PRO A 363 -2.59 13.87 -5.34
CA PRO A 363 -2.92 13.06 -6.50
C PRO A 363 -3.65 11.78 -6.07
N CYS A 364 -4.69 11.41 -6.81
CA CYS A 364 -5.49 10.22 -6.60
C CYS A 364 -5.68 9.50 -7.95
N PRO A 365 -4.69 8.70 -8.39
CA PRO A 365 -4.76 7.99 -9.66
C PRO A 365 -5.82 6.89 -9.70
N GLY A 366 -6.41 6.72 -10.87
CA GLY A 366 -7.21 5.55 -11.21
C GLY A 366 -6.36 4.35 -11.57
N SER A 367 -6.81 3.60 -12.58
CA SER A 367 -5.99 2.56 -13.22
C SER A 367 -5.29 3.12 -14.47
N ARG A 368 -4.38 2.34 -15.07
CA ARG A 368 -3.71 2.70 -16.34
C ARG A 368 -4.65 3.02 -17.52
N GLY A 369 -5.92 2.64 -17.43
CA GLY A 369 -6.96 2.92 -18.42
C GLY A 369 -8.10 3.81 -17.90
N ASP A 370 -7.90 4.49 -16.78
CA ASP A 370 -8.87 5.40 -16.17
C ASP A 370 -8.22 6.78 -15.94
N PHE A 371 -9.01 7.77 -15.53
CA PHE A 371 -8.49 9.09 -15.19
C PHE A 371 -7.75 9.10 -13.86
N SER A 372 -6.86 10.09 -13.70
CA SER A 372 -6.23 10.43 -12.41
C SER A 372 -6.79 11.76 -11.93
N TRP A 373 -6.99 11.93 -10.62
CA TRP A 373 -7.49 13.17 -10.05
C TRP A 373 -6.39 13.91 -9.29
N LEU A 374 -6.46 15.24 -9.30
CA LEU A 374 -5.79 16.08 -8.32
C LEU A 374 -6.85 16.67 -7.40
N LEU A 375 -6.69 16.46 -6.09
CA LEU A 375 -7.70 16.80 -5.08
C LEU A 375 -7.14 17.81 -4.08
N GLU A 376 -7.90 18.83 -3.72
CA GLU A 376 -7.61 19.72 -2.59
C GLU A 376 -8.35 19.19 -1.36
N PRO A 377 -7.65 18.86 -0.27
CA PRO A 377 -8.28 18.58 1.01
C PRO A 377 -9.13 19.74 1.51
N VAL A 378 -10.31 19.44 2.07
CA VAL A 378 -11.18 20.41 2.75
C VAL A 378 -11.76 19.81 4.03
N GLY A 379 -12.49 20.62 4.79
CA GLY A 379 -13.02 20.22 6.10
C GLY A 379 -12.00 20.38 7.23
N ASP A 380 -12.38 19.96 8.43
CA ASP A 380 -11.55 20.09 9.64
C ASP A 380 -10.59 18.90 9.85
N GLY A 381 -10.72 17.84 9.04
CA GLY A 381 -9.90 16.63 9.11
C GLY A 381 -10.33 15.64 10.19
N HIS A 382 -11.35 15.94 10.99
CA HIS A 382 -11.79 15.06 12.08
C HIS A 382 -12.32 13.74 11.52
N GLU A 383 -13.21 13.79 10.53
CA GLU A 383 -13.90 12.62 9.96
C GLU A 383 -12.92 11.58 9.41
N ASN A 384 -11.93 12.05 8.66
CA ASN A 384 -10.98 11.26 7.87
C ASN A 384 -9.58 11.17 8.49
N ALA A 385 -9.42 11.56 9.76
CA ALA A 385 -8.12 11.60 10.45
C ALA A 385 -7.03 12.30 9.61
N HIS A 386 -7.37 13.47 9.06
CA HIS A 386 -6.50 14.28 8.19
C HIS A 386 -5.85 13.47 7.06
N SER A 387 -6.65 12.68 6.35
CA SER A 387 -6.16 11.80 5.28
C SER A 387 -7.17 11.59 4.14
N LEU A 388 -6.69 11.36 2.92
CA LEU A 388 -7.51 11.04 1.74
C LEU A 388 -7.14 9.66 1.18
N ALA A 389 -8.00 9.08 0.34
CA ALA A 389 -7.65 7.95 -0.51
C ALA A 389 -6.47 8.29 -1.41
N HIS A 390 -5.60 7.32 -1.69
CA HIS A 390 -4.42 7.54 -2.52
C HIS A 390 -4.64 7.16 -3.99
N GLY A 391 -5.72 6.45 -4.32
CA GLY A 391 -6.03 6.01 -5.68
C GLY A 391 -7.29 5.17 -5.72
N ALA A 392 -7.50 4.39 -6.77
CA ALA A 392 -8.72 3.59 -6.93
C ALA A 392 -8.84 2.40 -5.94
N GLY A 393 -7.71 1.86 -5.48
CA GLY A 393 -7.68 0.61 -4.70
C GLY A 393 -8.05 -0.63 -5.53
N ARG A 394 -7.57 -1.81 -5.12
CA ARG A 394 -7.84 -3.04 -5.86
C ARG A 394 -9.26 -3.53 -5.62
N ARG A 395 -9.94 -3.92 -6.69
CA ARG A 395 -11.21 -4.66 -6.68
C ARG A 395 -10.98 -6.17 -6.68
N HIS A 396 -9.93 -6.62 -7.38
CA HIS A 396 -9.66 -8.05 -7.56
C HIS A 396 -8.21 -8.41 -7.17
N PRO A 397 -8.01 -9.57 -6.50
CA PRO A 397 -6.68 -10.13 -6.29
C PRO A 397 -5.98 -10.43 -7.62
N ARG A 398 -4.65 -10.33 -7.64
CA ARG A 398 -3.82 -10.55 -8.84
C ARG A 398 -4.09 -11.90 -9.50
N GLN A 399 -4.16 -12.97 -8.69
CA GLN A 399 -4.38 -14.33 -9.19
C GLN A 399 -5.70 -14.49 -9.94
N VAL A 400 -6.74 -13.75 -9.53
CA VAL A 400 -8.06 -13.81 -10.19
C VAL A 400 -7.98 -13.24 -11.61
N LEU A 401 -7.12 -12.27 -11.87
CA LEU A 401 -7.05 -11.61 -13.18
C LEU A 401 -6.50 -12.51 -14.28
N HIS A 402 -5.61 -13.43 -13.95
CA HIS A 402 -5.14 -14.46 -14.89
C HIS A 402 -6.28 -15.34 -15.41
N THR A 403 -7.37 -15.52 -14.64
CA THR A 403 -8.55 -16.27 -15.09
C THR A 403 -9.43 -15.47 -16.06
N ILE A 404 -9.41 -14.14 -15.96
CA ILE A 404 -10.22 -13.22 -16.76
C ILE A 404 -9.45 -12.79 -18.03
N ALA A 405 -8.12 -12.78 -17.97
CA ALA A 405 -7.20 -12.35 -19.03
C ALA A 405 -7.40 -13.09 -20.37
N ASN A 406 -7.92 -14.32 -20.34
CA ASN A 406 -8.22 -15.11 -21.54
C ASN A 406 -9.18 -14.41 -22.52
N LYS A 407 -9.90 -13.37 -22.07
CA LYS A 407 -10.80 -12.56 -22.91
C LYS A 407 -10.09 -11.43 -23.66
N TYR A 408 -8.81 -11.17 -23.37
CA TYR A 408 -8.06 -10.03 -23.87
C TYR A 408 -6.95 -10.47 -24.80
N THR A 409 -6.72 -9.68 -25.85
CA THR A 409 -5.52 -9.80 -26.68
C THR A 409 -4.38 -8.99 -26.08
N LYS A 410 -3.13 -9.33 -26.40
CA LYS A 410 -1.97 -8.55 -25.95
C LYS A 410 -2.08 -7.07 -26.34
N SER A 411 -2.55 -6.78 -27.56
CA SER A 411 -2.75 -5.39 -28.01
C SER A 411 -3.82 -4.65 -27.20
N SER A 412 -4.91 -5.32 -26.84
CA SER A 412 -5.95 -4.73 -25.97
C SER A 412 -5.47 -4.45 -24.54
N LEU A 413 -4.37 -5.12 -24.12
CA LEU A 413 -3.74 -4.84 -22.84
C LEU A 413 -2.67 -3.75 -22.96
N THR A 414 -2.03 -3.53 -24.11
CA THR A 414 -1.02 -2.48 -24.25
C THR A 414 -1.60 -1.13 -24.65
N THR A 415 -2.79 -1.09 -25.26
CA THR A 415 -3.47 0.16 -25.62
C THR A 415 -4.84 0.21 -24.93
N THR A 416 -5.11 1.28 -24.18
CA THR A 416 -6.31 1.37 -23.34
C THR A 416 -7.51 1.95 -24.09
N THR A 417 -8.70 1.85 -23.50
CA THR A 417 -9.93 2.48 -24.01
C THR A 417 -9.85 4.01 -24.08
N LEU A 418 -8.95 4.63 -23.30
CA LEU A 418 -8.67 6.07 -23.37
C LEU A 418 -7.67 6.43 -24.49
N GLY A 419 -7.15 5.44 -25.22
CA GLY A 419 -6.14 5.62 -26.27
C GLY A 419 -4.72 5.82 -25.73
N SER A 420 -4.49 5.55 -24.44
CA SER A 420 -3.15 5.59 -23.85
C SER A 420 -2.37 4.30 -24.15
N GLU A 421 -1.04 4.40 -24.15
CA GLU A 421 -0.15 3.25 -24.35
C GLU A 421 0.49 2.82 -23.04
N VAL A 422 0.65 1.50 -22.86
CA VAL A 422 1.23 0.91 -21.66
C VAL A 422 2.56 0.25 -22.00
N VAL A 423 3.62 0.79 -21.42
CA VAL A 423 4.98 0.26 -21.57
C VAL A 423 5.21 -0.78 -20.47
N CYS A 424 4.92 -2.03 -20.80
CA CYS A 424 5.11 -3.19 -19.92
C CYS A 424 5.52 -4.41 -20.76
N THR A 425 6.74 -4.91 -20.57
CA THR A 425 7.20 -6.15 -21.22
C THR A 425 6.90 -7.41 -20.43
N ASP A 426 6.66 -7.27 -19.12
CA ASP A 426 6.23 -8.35 -18.23
C ASP A 426 4.76 -8.68 -18.48
N SER A 427 4.49 -9.91 -18.93
CA SER A 427 3.14 -10.36 -19.24
C SER A 427 2.23 -10.49 -18.02
N ASP A 428 2.79 -10.89 -16.88
CA ASP A 428 2.02 -11.09 -15.66
C ASP A 428 1.61 -9.74 -15.10
N LEU A 429 2.54 -8.78 -14.99
CA LEU A 429 2.22 -7.42 -14.55
C LEU A 429 1.22 -6.72 -15.47
N LEU A 430 1.29 -6.96 -16.78
CA LEU A 430 0.37 -6.39 -17.74
C LEU A 430 -1.08 -6.86 -17.48
N VAL A 431 -1.25 -8.11 -17.07
CA VAL A 431 -2.52 -8.72 -16.67
C VAL A 431 -2.95 -8.27 -15.28
N GLU A 432 -2.05 -8.39 -14.30
CA GLU A 432 -2.33 -8.15 -12.87
C GLU A 432 -2.72 -6.71 -12.55
N GLU A 433 -2.36 -5.79 -13.44
CA GLU A 433 -2.58 -4.34 -13.32
C GLU A 433 -3.48 -3.79 -14.45
N MET A 434 -4.29 -4.63 -15.11
CA MET A 434 -5.33 -4.19 -16.04
C MET A 434 -6.40 -3.32 -15.34
N PRO A 435 -7.15 -2.47 -16.05
CA PRO A 435 -8.15 -1.58 -15.45
C PRO A 435 -9.15 -2.27 -14.50
N GLU A 436 -9.61 -3.46 -14.86
CA GLU A 436 -10.56 -4.28 -14.10
C GLU A 436 -10.00 -4.74 -12.75
N ALA A 437 -8.68 -4.69 -12.55
CA ALA A 437 -8.04 -4.94 -11.27
C ALA A 437 -8.49 -3.97 -10.18
N TYR A 438 -8.94 -2.78 -10.57
CA TYR A 438 -9.16 -1.63 -9.70
C TYR A 438 -10.64 -1.26 -9.59
N LYS A 439 -10.99 -0.52 -8.52
CA LYS A 439 -12.31 0.08 -8.39
C LYS A 439 -12.44 1.27 -9.35
N SER A 440 -13.64 1.84 -9.47
CA SER A 440 -13.84 3.10 -10.19
C SER A 440 -13.24 4.25 -9.40
N ILE A 441 -12.31 4.99 -9.99
CA ILE A 441 -11.75 6.20 -9.36
C ILE A 441 -12.83 7.27 -9.13
N GLN A 442 -13.82 7.34 -10.02
CA GLN A 442 -14.94 8.27 -9.87
C GLN A 442 -15.72 8.00 -8.59
N CYS A 443 -16.04 6.74 -8.30
CA CYS A 443 -16.74 6.38 -7.06
C CYS A 443 -15.92 6.77 -5.81
N VAL A 444 -14.60 6.56 -5.86
CA VAL A 444 -13.69 6.92 -4.77
C VAL A 444 -13.67 8.43 -4.53
N VAL A 445 -13.57 9.24 -5.59
CA VAL A 445 -13.57 10.70 -5.49
C VAL A 445 -14.94 11.23 -5.04
N ASP A 446 -16.02 10.64 -5.56
CA ASP A 446 -17.38 10.99 -5.20
C ASP A 446 -17.64 10.76 -3.70
N ASP A 447 -17.23 9.61 -3.15
CA ASP A 447 -17.39 9.32 -1.72
C ASP A 447 -16.69 10.37 -0.84
N MET A 448 -15.47 10.77 -1.21
CA MET A 448 -14.74 11.80 -0.46
C MET A 448 -15.34 13.20 -0.64
N THR A 449 -15.85 13.51 -1.83
CA THR A 449 -16.48 14.82 -2.11
C THR A 449 -17.82 14.95 -1.39
N ASP A 450 -18.64 13.90 -1.39
CA ASP A 450 -19.95 13.86 -0.74
C ASP A 450 -19.81 13.95 0.79
N LYS A 451 -18.74 13.38 1.37
CA LYS A 451 -18.39 13.59 2.79
C LYS A 451 -17.78 14.95 3.08
N GLY A 452 -17.53 15.78 2.07
CA GLY A 452 -16.99 17.13 2.24
C GLY A 452 -15.55 17.15 2.76
N ILE A 453 -14.74 16.13 2.45
CA ILE A 453 -13.33 16.05 2.89
C ILE A 453 -12.33 16.38 1.78
N CYS A 454 -12.76 16.46 0.52
CA CYS A 454 -11.94 16.97 -0.58
C CYS A 454 -12.78 17.68 -1.65
N ARG A 455 -12.09 18.40 -2.55
CA ARG A 455 -12.63 18.96 -3.78
C ARG A 455 -11.71 18.62 -4.94
N GLY A 456 -12.27 18.44 -6.14
CA GLY A 456 -11.46 18.27 -7.35
C GLY A 456 -10.77 19.57 -7.77
N ILE A 457 -9.49 19.49 -8.09
CA ILE A 457 -8.73 20.56 -8.75
C ILE A 457 -8.74 20.34 -10.26
N ALA A 458 -8.31 19.15 -10.70
CA ALA A 458 -8.22 18.79 -12.10
C ALA A 458 -8.37 17.27 -12.29
N VAL A 459 -8.84 16.89 -13.47
CA VAL A 459 -8.86 15.52 -13.97
C VAL A 459 -7.76 15.38 -15.02
N LEU A 460 -6.90 14.38 -14.86
CA LEU A 460 -5.77 14.08 -15.72
C LEU A 460 -6.08 12.83 -16.54
N ARG A 461 -5.87 12.91 -17.86
CA ARG A 461 -5.99 11.81 -18.80
C ARG A 461 -4.63 11.16 -19.04
N PRO A 462 -4.49 9.84 -18.89
CA PRO A 462 -3.25 9.14 -19.22
C PRO A 462 -2.96 9.22 -20.72
N VAL A 463 -1.68 9.36 -21.08
CA VAL A 463 -1.14 9.30 -22.44
C VAL A 463 -0.23 8.10 -22.58
N VAL A 464 0.71 7.93 -21.64
CA VAL A 464 1.59 6.76 -21.58
C VAL A 464 1.76 6.34 -20.13
N SER A 465 1.50 5.08 -19.80
CA SER A 465 1.77 4.50 -18.48
C SER A 465 2.97 3.55 -18.59
N TYR A 466 4.09 3.91 -17.98
CA TYR A 466 5.29 3.09 -17.89
C TYR A 466 5.26 2.23 -16.63
N LYS A 467 5.53 0.92 -16.77
CA LYS A 467 5.74 0.00 -15.65
C LYS A 467 7.14 -0.59 -15.69
N VAL A 468 7.43 -1.36 -16.73
CA VAL A 468 8.71 -2.06 -16.91
C VAL A 468 8.98 -2.31 -18.38
N ARG A 469 10.24 -2.25 -18.77
CA ARG A 469 10.71 -2.60 -20.09
C ARG A 469 12.07 -3.25 -20.00
N GLU A 470 12.09 -4.57 -20.16
CA GLU A 470 13.33 -5.32 -20.32
C GLU A 470 14.16 -4.74 -21.47
N GLY A 471 15.48 -4.66 -21.25
CA GLY A 471 16.45 -4.10 -22.18
C GLY A 471 16.49 -4.83 -23.51
N GLY A 472 15.64 -4.43 -24.46
CA GLY A 472 15.82 -4.75 -25.87
C GLY A 472 17.06 -4.02 -26.38
N GLN A 473 18.02 -4.77 -26.94
CA GLN A 473 19.25 -4.21 -27.54
C GLN A 473 18.92 -2.95 -28.35
N ARG A 474 19.68 -1.87 -28.13
CA ARG A 474 19.72 -0.73 -29.06
C ARG A 474 19.90 -1.32 -30.44
N ASN A 475 18.90 -1.21 -31.32
CA ASN A 475 19.13 -1.40 -32.74
C ASN A 475 20.18 -0.36 -33.13
N LYS A 476 21.45 -0.78 -33.17
CA LYS A 476 22.53 -0.03 -33.77
C LYS A 476 22.13 0.14 -35.24
N LYS A 477 21.68 1.34 -35.59
CA LYS A 477 21.71 1.80 -36.97
C LYS A 477 22.97 2.62 -37.14
#